data_AF-B9XFT9-F1
#
_entry.id   AF-B9XFT9-F1
#
_cell.length_a   1.000
_cell.length_b   1.000
_cell.length_c   1.000
_cell.angle_alpha   90.00
_cell.angle_beta   90.00
_cell.angle_gamma   90.00
#
_symmetry.space_group_name_H-M   'P 1'
#
loop_
_entity.id
_entity.type
_entity.pdbx_description
1 polymer ?
#
loop_
_entity_poly.entity_id
_entity_poly.type
_entity_poly.pdbx_seq_one_letter_code
_entity_poly.pdbx_strand_id
1 'polypeptide(L)'
;MGSENTMSDPNGDPNVWMEQISPTKVAIWREYISHLRYLSDEVWKGMKLFLTINGFVLILIFVTAGESSRLVAAVLSILGILLTLTARYILKRNRVYYLQMLMKKTLLEKELGFYDVKFAGTEVDLALPWRLGPQAIALIQENPDKWVEVQIRGPGTIVRWLFVIYEVLMGLYGLILVAVLVSVLSKM
;
A
#
# COMPACT_ATOMS: atom_id res chain seq x y z
N MET A 1 10.16 37.44 -44.41
CA MET A 1 8.78 37.61 -43.92
C MET A 1 7.93 36.56 -44.61
N GLY A 2 7.26 35.72 -43.82
CA GLY A 2 6.50 34.57 -44.30
C GLY A 2 6.47 33.49 -43.24
N SER A 3 5.88 33.79 -42.08
CA SER A 3 5.56 32.79 -41.06
C SER A 3 4.32 32.02 -41.54
N GLU A 4 4.54 30.87 -42.17
CA GLU A 4 3.46 29.94 -42.49
C GLU A 4 3.00 29.24 -41.21
N ASN A 5 1.81 29.65 -40.77
CA ASN A 5 0.76 28.84 -40.16
C ASN A 5 1.21 27.46 -39.62
N THR A 6 1.63 27.44 -38.36
CA THR A 6 1.43 26.25 -37.53
C THR A 6 -0.07 26.03 -37.40
N MET A 7 -0.60 25.02 -38.10
CA MET A 7 -1.90 24.43 -37.77
C MET A 7 -1.86 24.03 -36.29
N SER A 8 -2.45 24.85 -35.43
CA SER A 8 -2.83 24.46 -34.08
C SER A 8 -3.89 23.37 -34.21
N ASP A 9 -3.55 22.16 -33.80
CA ASP A 9 -4.44 21.01 -33.74
C ASP A 9 -5.76 21.42 -33.04
N PRO A 10 -6.93 21.30 -33.70
CA PRO A 10 -8.22 21.72 -33.13
C PRO A 10 -8.60 20.92 -31.87
N ASN A 11 -7.92 19.81 -31.60
CA ASN A 11 -8.14 18.95 -30.44
C ASN A 11 -7.26 19.30 -29.23
N GLY A 12 -6.48 20.38 -29.31
CA GLY A 12 -5.51 20.77 -28.29
C GLY A 12 -6.09 21.45 -27.05
N ASP A 13 -7.39 21.75 -26.99
CA ASP A 13 -8.02 22.33 -25.80
C ASP A 13 -8.48 21.21 -24.84
N PRO A 14 -7.81 21.02 -23.69
CA PRO A 14 -8.16 19.98 -22.72
C PRO A 14 -9.60 20.10 -22.20
N ASN A 15 -10.20 21.30 -22.28
CA ASN A 15 -11.57 21.52 -21.85
C ASN A 15 -12.58 20.88 -22.82
N VAL A 16 -12.35 20.96 -24.13
CA VAL A 16 -13.21 20.35 -25.16
C VAL A 16 -13.13 18.82 -25.12
N TRP A 17 -11.94 18.27 -24.82
CA TRP A 17 -11.78 16.83 -24.64
C TRP A 17 -12.48 16.32 -23.37
N MET A 18 -12.43 17.06 -22.26
CA MET A 18 -13.16 16.71 -21.03
C MET A 18 -14.68 16.74 -21.19
N GLU A 19 -15.22 17.60 -22.06
CA GLU A 19 -16.65 17.65 -22.39
C GLU A 19 -17.14 16.42 -23.16
N GLN A 20 -16.25 15.70 -23.87
CA GLN A 20 -16.58 14.48 -24.61
C GLN A 20 -16.57 13.21 -23.75
N ILE A 21 -16.04 13.30 -22.53
CA ILE A 21 -15.97 12.14 -21.64
C ILE A 21 -17.31 11.94 -20.94
N SER A 22 -17.82 10.71 -20.99
CA SER A 22 -19.03 10.32 -20.25
C SER A 22 -18.93 10.72 -18.76
N PRO A 23 -19.87 11.55 -18.26
CA PRO A 23 -19.90 11.95 -16.85
C PRO A 23 -19.91 10.76 -15.88
N THR A 24 -20.53 9.64 -16.29
CA THR A 24 -20.57 8.39 -15.53
C THR A 24 -19.19 7.76 -15.38
N LYS A 25 -18.39 7.73 -16.45
CA LYS A 25 -17.01 7.19 -16.39
C LYS A 25 -16.11 8.06 -15.51
N VAL A 26 -16.27 9.39 -15.57
CA VAL A 26 -15.54 10.32 -14.68
C VAL A 26 -15.93 10.11 -13.22
N ALA A 27 -17.22 9.89 -12.92
CA ALA A 27 -17.67 9.60 -11.56
C ALA A 27 -17.03 8.32 -10.99
N ILE A 28 -17.01 7.23 -11.77
CA ILE A 28 -16.37 5.97 -11.40
C ILE A 28 -14.86 6.15 -11.19
N TRP A 29 -14.19 6.90 -12.06
CA TRP A 29 -12.77 7.22 -11.92
C TRP A 29 -12.48 7.98 -10.61
N ARG A 30 -13.29 8.99 -10.29
CA ARG A 30 -13.18 9.74 -9.03
C ARG A 30 -13.40 8.85 -7.81
N GLU A 31 -14.32 7.90 -7.90
CA GLU A 31 -14.56 6.90 -6.86
C GLU A 31 -13.35 5.98 -6.63
N TYR A 32 -12.68 5.51 -7.70
CA TYR A 32 -11.47 4.70 -7.52
C TYR A 32 -10.34 5.51 -6.89
N ILE A 33 -10.18 6.79 -7.25
CA ILE A 33 -9.19 7.67 -6.63
C ILE A 33 -9.49 7.91 -5.16
N SER A 34 -10.76 8.15 -4.79
CA SER A 34 -11.13 8.37 -3.39
C SER A 34 -10.84 7.12 -2.55
N HIS A 35 -11.15 5.93 -3.06
CA HIS A 35 -10.80 4.66 -2.42
C HIS A 35 -9.28 4.48 -2.29
N LEU A 36 -8.49 4.79 -3.32
CA LEU A 36 -7.03 4.70 -3.26
C LEU A 36 -6.43 5.62 -2.19
N ARG A 37 -6.94 6.85 -2.09
CA ARG A 37 -6.51 7.81 -1.06
C ARG A 37 -6.88 7.31 0.33
N TYR A 38 -8.12 6.89 0.53
CA TYR A 38 -8.58 6.32 1.79
C TYR A 38 -7.72 5.13 2.22
N LEU A 39 -7.45 4.18 1.33
CA LEU A 39 -6.63 3.01 1.63
C LEU A 39 -5.18 3.37 1.94
N SER A 40 -4.63 4.36 1.25
CA SER A 40 -3.30 4.89 1.55
C SER A 40 -3.25 5.48 2.97
N ASP A 41 -4.23 6.30 3.34
CA ASP A 41 -4.31 6.91 4.67
C ASP A 41 -4.52 5.88 5.78
N GLU A 42 -5.35 4.86 5.54
CA GLU A 42 -5.59 3.76 6.48
C GLU A 42 -4.32 2.93 6.74
N VAL A 43 -3.45 2.73 5.73
CA VAL A 43 -2.14 2.07 5.94
C VAL A 43 -1.27 2.89 6.91
N TRP A 44 -1.23 4.21 6.76
CA TRP A 44 -0.43 5.06 7.64
C TRP A 44 -0.99 5.13 9.06
N LYS A 45 -2.32 5.24 9.21
CA LYS A 45 -2.97 5.21 10.53
C LYS A 45 -2.78 3.85 11.20
N GLY A 46 -3.00 2.77 10.46
CA GLY A 46 -2.83 1.40 10.93
C GLY A 46 -1.38 1.13 11.35
N MET A 47 -0.40 1.61 10.58
CA MET A 47 1.01 1.53 10.95
C MET A 47 1.30 2.25 12.27
N LYS A 48 0.87 3.51 12.42
CA LYS A 48 1.09 4.27 13.65
C LYS A 48 0.50 3.56 14.86
N LEU A 49 -0.77 3.14 14.76
CA LEU A 49 -1.45 2.43 15.82
C LEU A 49 -0.73 1.12 16.18
N PHE A 50 -0.36 0.32 15.17
CA PHE A 50 0.35 -0.93 15.36
C PHE A 50 1.69 -0.75 16.07
N LEU A 51 2.51 0.21 15.62
CA LEU A 51 3.82 0.48 16.20
C LEU A 51 3.69 0.99 17.64
N THR A 52 2.71 1.85 17.92
CA THR A 52 2.42 2.31 19.28
C THR A 52 2.06 1.14 20.20
N ILE A 53 1.10 0.30 19.81
CA ILE A 53 0.68 -0.85 20.63
C ILE A 53 1.84 -1.82 20.82
N ASN A 54 2.61 -2.14 19.78
CA ASN A 54 3.78 -3.02 19.91
C ASN A 54 4.86 -2.43 20.80
N GLY A 55 5.11 -1.12 20.72
CA GLY A 55 6.03 -0.44 21.61
C GLY A 55 5.65 -0.62 23.08
N PHE A 56 4.36 -0.44 23.40
CA PHE A 56 3.85 -0.70 24.75
C PHE A 56 4.00 -2.16 25.18
N VAL A 57 3.67 -3.11 24.31
CA VAL A 57 3.82 -4.55 24.61
C VAL A 57 5.28 -4.89 24.92
N LEU A 58 6.23 -4.40 24.11
CA LEU A 58 7.66 -4.64 24.34
C LEU A 58 8.14 -4.03 25.66
N ILE A 59 7.75 -2.79 25.97
CA ILE A 59 8.09 -2.16 27.25
C ILE A 59 7.56 -3.00 28.42
N LEU A 60 6.31 -3.46 28.34
CA LEU A 60 5.71 -4.30 29.37
C LEU A 60 6.46 -5.63 29.52
N ILE A 61 6.88 -6.26 28.42
CA ILE A 61 7.72 -7.46 28.46
C ILE A 61 9.02 -7.19 29.20
N PHE A 62 9.74 -6.11 28.87
CA PHE A 62 11.01 -5.78 29.52
C PHE A 62 10.84 -5.51 31.03
N VAL A 63 9.78 -4.79 31.42
CA VAL A 63 9.48 -4.52 32.84
C VAL A 63 9.09 -5.80 33.60
N THR A 64 8.40 -6.74 32.93
CA THR A 64 7.90 -7.98 33.56
C THR A 64 8.83 -9.18 33.39
N ALA A 65 9.95 -9.06 32.68
CA ALA A 65 10.92 -10.14 32.48
C ALA A 65 11.70 -10.56 33.75
N GLY A 66 11.43 -9.93 34.91
CA GLY A 66 11.97 -10.34 36.21
C GLY A 66 11.53 -11.74 36.64
N GLU A 67 12.24 -12.31 37.62
CA GLU A 67 12.09 -13.73 38.01
C GLU A 67 10.67 -14.12 38.42
N SER A 68 9.95 -13.23 39.10
CA SER A 68 8.59 -13.49 39.61
C SER A 68 7.49 -13.34 38.55
N SER A 69 7.79 -12.79 37.37
CA SER A 69 6.79 -12.41 36.36
C SER A 69 7.10 -12.96 34.96
N ARG A 70 7.99 -13.96 34.86
CA ARG A 70 8.35 -14.62 33.59
C ARG A 70 7.14 -15.17 32.82
N LEU A 71 6.16 -15.73 33.51
CA LEU A 71 4.92 -16.21 32.86
C LEU A 71 4.15 -15.06 32.18
N VAL A 72 4.12 -13.87 32.79
CA VAL A 72 3.50 -12.68 32.20
C VAL A 72 4.24 -12.27 30.93
N ALA A 73 5.58 -12.27 30.96
CA ALA A 73 6.40 -11.98 29.78
C ALA A 73 6.16 -12.99 28.64
N ALA A 74 5.97 -14.28 28.95
CA ALA A 74 5.63 -15.31 27.96
C ALA A 74 4.25 -15.04 27.32
N VAL A 75 3.23 -14.75 28.14
CA VAL A 75 1.88 -14.41 27.66
C VAL A 75 1.91 -13.17 26.78
N LEU A 76 2.61 -12.11 27.21
CA LEU A 76 2.76 -10.88 26.43
C LEU A 76 3.50 -11.13 25.10
N SER A 77 4.49 -12.02 25.07
CA SER A 77 5.20 -12.40 23.85
C SER A 77 4.27 -13.13 22.86
N ILE A 78 3.43 -14.05 23.36
CA ILE A 78 2.40 -14.71 22.53
C ILE A 78 1.41 -13.69 21.98
N LEU A 79 0.93 -12.76 22.82
CA LEU A 79 0.05 -11.67 22.38
C LEU A 79 0.71 -10.77 21.32
N GLY A 80 1.99 -10.46 21.48
CA GLY A 80 2.79 -9.72 20.50
C GLY A 80 2.87 -10.44 19.15
N ILE A 81 3.09 -11.76 19.16
CA ILE A 81 3.07 -12.60 17.94
C ILE A 81 1.69 -12.56 17.27
N LEU A 82 0.61 -12.77 18.03
CA LEU A 82 -0.76 -12.76 17.50
C LEU A 82 -1.15 -11.39 16.92
N LEU A 83 -0.77 -10.30 17.60
CA LEU A 83 -0.97 -8.94 17.13
C LEU A 83 -0.23 -8.71 15.80
N THR A 84 1.02 -9.17 15.71
CA THR A 84 1.84 -9.03 14.51
C THR A 84 1.30 -9.85 13.33
N LEU A 85 0.84 -11.08 13.58
CA LEU A 85 0.18 -11.91 12.57
C LEU A 85 -1.10 -11.27 12.03
N THR A 86 -1.93 -10.74 12.94
CA THR A 86 -3.18 -10.06 12.58
C THR A 86 -2.91 -8.81 11.75
N ALA A 87 -1.97 -7.97 12.18
CA ALA A 87 -1.58 -6.77 11.44
C ALA A 87 -1.03 -7.12 10.05
N ARG A 88 -0.20 -8.17 9.95
CA ARG A 88 0.32 -8.68 8.67
C ARG A 88 -0.79 -9.15 7.74
N TYR A 89 -1.78 -9.87 8.27
CA TYR A 89 -2.94 -10.32 7.50
C TYR A 89 -3.76 -9.13 6.96
N ILE A 90 -4.08 -8.17 7.83
CA ILE A 90 -4.82 -6.96 7.45
C ILE A 90 -4.05 -6.14 6.40
N LEU A 91 -2.73 -5.95 6.59
CA LEU A 91 -1.89 -5.24 5.63
C LEU A 91 -1.90 -5.91 4.25
N LYS A 92 -1.75 -7.25 4.21
CA LYS A 92 -1.80 -8.01 2.95
C LYS A 92 -3.15 -7.80 2.25
N ARG A 93 -4.25 -7.93 2.97
CA ARG A 93 -5.60 -7.76 2.43
C ARG A 93 -5.83 -6.34 1.91
N ASN A 94 -5.47 -5.33 2.69
CA ASN A 94 -5.58 -3.92 2.28
C ASN A 94 -4.72 -3.61 1.06
N ARG A 95 -3.51 -4.17 0.98
CA ARG A 95 -2.63 -4.00 -0.18
C ARG A 95 -3.21 -4.62 -1.44
N VAL A 96 -3.77 -5.83 -1.35
CA VAL A 96 -4.45 -6.47 -2.49
C VAL A 96 -5.60 -5.60 -2.98
N TYR A 97 -6.45 -5.12 -2.07
CA TYR A 97 -7.57 -4.27 -2.43
C TYR A 97 -7.12 -2.93 -3.05
N TYR A 98 -6.08 -2.31 -2.50
CA TYR A 98 -5.44 -1.12 -3.08
C TYR A 98 -4.95 -1.38 -4.51
N LEU A 99 -4.27 -2.50 -4.76
CA LEU A 99 -3.78 -2.86 -6.09
C LEU A 99 -4.93 -3.12 -7.07
N GLN A 100 -5.99 -3.79 -6.64
CA GLN A 100 -7.19 -3.98 -7.46
C GLN A 100 -7.84 -2.65 -7.85
N MET A 101 -7.94 -1.70 -6.93
CA MET A 101 -8.46 -0.36 -7.26
C MET A 101 -7.53 0.42 -8.16
N LEU A 102 -6.20 0.29 -7.95
CA LEU A 102 -5.20 0.93 -8.80
C LEU A 102 -5.26 0.41 -10.23
N MET A 103 -5.45 -0.90 -10.37
CA MET A 103 -5.64 -1.57 -11.66
C MET A 103 -6.90 -1.07 -12.38
N LYS A 104 -8.06 -1.09 -11.70
CA LYS A 104 -9.33 -0.60 -12.26
C LYS A 104 -9.24 0.87 -12.68
N LYS A 105 -8.65 1.71 -11.83
CA LYS A 105 -8.34 3.11 -12.14
C LYS A 105 -7.47 3.21 -13.39
N THR A 106 -6.38 2.47 -13.45
CA THR A 106 -5.43 2.52 -14.58
C THR A 106 -6.06 2.11 -15.90
N LEU A 107 -6.86 1.03 -15.91
CA LEU A 107 -7.55 0.57 -17.12
C LEU A 107 -8.59 1.61 -17.59
N LEU A 108 -9.34 2.20 -16.65
CA LEU A 108 -10.30 3.25 -16.97
C LEU A 108 -9.59 4.52 -17.51
N GLU A 109 -8.48 4.93 -16.91
CA GLU A 109 -7.66 6.04 -17.41
C GLU A 109 -7.14 5.77 -18.83
N LYS A 110 -6.78 4.52 -19.16
CA LYS A 110 -6.41 4.12 -20.52
C LYS A 110 -7.59 4.22 -21.48
N GLU A 111 -8.76 3.69 -21.10
CA GLU A 111 -9.98 3.80 -21.92
C GLU A 111 -10.38 5.25 -22.19
N LEU A 112 -10.14 6.13 -21.23
CA LEU A 112 -10.44 7.55 -21.33
C LEU A 112 -9.38 8.34 -22.11
N GLY A 113 -8.29 7.70 -22.55
CA GLY A 113 -7.20 8.36 -23.29
C GLY A 113 -6.27 9.22 -22.43
N PHE A 114 -6.30 9.08 -21.10
CA PHE A 114 -5.50 9.92 -20.19
C PHE A 114 -4.00 9.68 -20.36
N TYR A 115 -3.62 8.54 -20.93
CA TYR A 115 -2.23 8.16 -21.21
C TYR A 115 -1.69 8.75 -22.52
N ASP A 116 -2.59 9.19 -23.41
CA ASP A 116 -2.27 9.67 -24.77
C ASP A 116 -2.29 11.20 -24.87
N VAL A 117 -2.88 11.90 -23.88
CA VAL A 117 -2.98 13.37 -23.83
C VAL A 117 -1.94 13.93 -22.84
N LYS A 118 -1.01 14.74 -23.35
CA LYS A 118 -0.13 15.59 -22.54
C LYS A 118 -0.77 16.96 -22.39
N PHE A 119 -0.81 17.53 -21.18
CA PHE A 119 -1.27 18.91 -21.01
C PHE A 119 -0.34 19.86 -21.78
N ALA A 120 -0.94 20.77 -22.56
CA ALA A 120 -0.21 21.77 -23.34
C ALA A 120 0.85 22.50 -22.50
N GLY A 121 2.12 22.36 -22.88
CA GLY A 121 3.25 23.10 -22.27
C GLY A 121 3.78 22.57 -20.94
N THR A 122 3.32 21.42 -20.44
CA THR A 122 3.89 20.81 -19.22
C THR A 122 4.16 19.31 -19.41
N GLU A 123 5.23 18.80 -18.78
CA GLU A 123 5.43 17.35 -18.58
C GLU A 123 4.51 16.79 -17.47
N VAL A 124 3.41 17.48 -17.16
CA VAL A 124 2.53 17.15 -16.04
C VAL A 124 1.30 16.43 -16.59
N ASP A 125 1.28 15.13 -16.38
CA ASP A 125 0.20 14.24 -16.81
C ASP A 125 -1.08 14.41 -15.97
N LEU A 126 -2.24 14.32 -16.62
CA LEU A 126 -3.58 14.27 -15.99
C LEU A 126 -3.77 13.08 -15.04
N ALA A 127 -2.94 12.05 -15.16
CA ALA A 127 -2.97 10.86 -14.31
C ALA A 127 -2.31 11.12 -12.94
N LEU A 128 -2.87 12.04 -12.15
CA LEU A 128 -2.44 12.31 -10.76
C LEU A 128 -3.48 11.80 -9.75
N PRO A 129 -3.11 11.07 -8.68
CA PRO A 129 -1.83 10.39 -8.35
C PRO A 129 -1.82 8.89 -8.76
N TRP A 130 -0.64 8.25 -8.67
CA TRP A 130 -0.42 6.81 -8.89
C TRP A 130 -0.51 6.29 -10.34
N ARG A 131 -0.07 7.07 -11.35
CA ARG A 131 0.07 6.57 -12.73
C ARG A 131 0.97 5.32 -12.79
N LEU A 132 0.55 4.32 -13.56
CA LEU A 132 1.38 3.15 -13.87
C LEU A 132 2.07 3.33 -15.22
N GLY A 133 3.31 2.84 -15.34
CA GLY A 133 4.03 2.87 -16.61
C GLY A 133 3.40 1.93 -17.66
N PRO A 134 3.69 2.12 -18.96
CA PRO A 134 3.15 1.30 -20.05
C PRO A 134 3.39 -0.21 -19.87
N GLN A 135 4.54 -0.58 -19.31
CA GLN A 135 4.88 -1.98 -19.01
C GLN A 135 3.92 -2.62 -17.99
N ALA A 136 3.55 -1.86 -16.95
CA ALA A 136 2.60 -2.33 -15.95
C ALA A 136 1.19 -2.47 -16.53
N ILE A 137 0.79 -1.57 -17.43
CA ILE A 137 -0.49 -1.65 -18.14
C ILE A 137 -0.55 -2.91 -19.02
N ALA A 138 0.50 -3.19 -19.79
CA ALA A 138 0.56 -4.39 -20.62
C ALA A 138 0.43 -5.66 -19.77
N LEU A 139 1.16 -5.73 -18.65
CA LEU A 139 1.09 -6.85 -17.72
C LEU A 139 -0.30 -7.00 -17.07
N ILE A 140 -0.96 -5.90 -16.72
CA ILE A 140 -2.35 -5.92 -16.20
C ILE A 140 -3.32 -6.48 -17.25
N GLN A 141 -3.18 -6.11 -18.52
CA GLN A 141 -4.06 -6.56 -19.59
C GLN A 141 -3.84 -8.04 -19.94
N GLU A 142 -2.60 -8.52 -19.85
CA GLU A 142 -2.26 -9.92 -20.11
C GLU A 142 -2.64 -10.83 -18.93
N ASN A 143 -2.29 -10.44 -17.70
CA ASN A 143 -2.53 -11.23 -16.50
C ASN A 143 -2.69 -10.36 -15.24
N PRO A 144 -3.92 -9.93 -14.92
CA PRO A 144 -4.17 -9.02 -13.81
C PRO A 144 -3.83 -9.63 -12.45
N ASP A 145 -4.10 -10.92 -12.25
CA ASP A 145 -3.84 -11.61 -10.98
C ASP A 145 -2.34 -11.72 -10.70
N LYS A 146 -1.55 -12.07 -11.72
CA LYS A 146 -0.09 -12.11 -11.63
C LYS A 146 0.49 -10.73 -11.33
N TRP A 147 -0.06 -9.67 -11.95
CA TRP A 147 0.36 -8.31 -11.63
C TRP A 147 0.12 -7.98 -10.15
N VAL A 148 -1.07 -8.29 -9.62
CA VAL A 148 -1.37 -8.07 -8.20
C VAL A 148 -0.39 -8.85 -7.33
N GLU A 149 -0.19 -10.15 -7.58
CA GLU A 149 0.67 -11.01 -6.78
C GLU A 149 2.10 -10.45 -6.67
N VAL A 150 2.70 -10.07 -7.80
CA VAL A 150 4.05 -9.50 -7.86
C VAL A 150 4.12 -8.16 -7.11
N GLN A 151 3.05 -7.36 -7.14
CA GLN A 151 3.03 -6.02 -6.58
C GLN A 151 2.63 -5.94 -5.09
N ILE A 152 2.17 -7.05 -4.49
CA ILE A 152 1.86 -7.10 -3.04
C ILE A 152 3.08 -6.69 -2.21
N ARG A 153 4.27 -7.14 -2.60
CA ARG A 153 5.57 -6.81 -1.95
C ARG A 153 6.50 -6.04 -2.90
N GLY A 154 5.94 -5.22 -3.79
CA GLY A 154 6.69 -4.52 -4.81
C GLY A 154 7.90 -3.73 -4.26
N PRO A 155 9.04 -3.70 -4.97
CA PRO A 155 10.23 -2.97 -4.54
C PRO A 155 9.95 -1.48 -4.38
N GLY A 156 10.63 -0.83 -3.44
CA GLY A 156 10.49 0.61 -3.19
C GLY A 156 9.17 1.04 -2.54
N THR A 157 8.31 0.11 -2.13
CA THR A 157 7.04 0.44 -1.46
C THR A 157 7.18 0.41 0.06
N ILE A 158 6.47 1.30 0.76
CA ILE A 158 6.40 1.27 2.24
C ILE A 158 5.81 -0.04 2.76
N VAL A 159 4.90 -0.65 2.01
CA VAL A 159 4.27 -1.92 2.38
C VAL A 159 5.30 -3.05 2.47
N ARG A 160 6.30 -3.07 1.60
CA ARG A 160 7.42 -4.01 1.70
C ARG A 160 8.19 -3.83 3.01
N TRP A 161 8.51 -2.59 3.38
CA TRP A 161 9.17 -2.30 4.66
C TRP A 161 8.34 -2.73 5.86
N LEU A 162 7.02 -2.53 5.81
CA LEU A 162 6.11 -2.99 6.86
C LEU A 162 6.10 -4.51 7.02
N PHE A 163 6.12 -5.27 5.92
CA PHE A 163 6.26 -6.73 6.01
C PHE A 163 7.57 -7.15 6.69
N VAL A 164 8.69 -6.46 6.39
CA VAL A 164 9.97 -6.72 7.04
C VAL A 164 9.89 -6.41 8.54
N ILE A 165 9.31 -5.27 8.92
CA ILE A 165 9.11 -4.92 10.34
C ILE A 165 8.30 -6.00 11.07
N TYR A 166 7.23 -6.50 10.46
CA TYR A 166 6.42 -7.57 11.05
C TYR A 166 7.20 -8.88 11.18
N GLU A 167 8.01 -9.23 10.19
CA GLU A 167 8.87 -10.43 10.23
C GLU A 167 9.93 -10.33 11.34
N VAL A 168 10.55 -9.15 11.50
CA VAL A 168 11.49 -8.87 12.60
C VAL A 168 10.81 -8.94 13.97
N LEU A 169 9.63 -8.34 14.12
CA LEU A 169 8.89 -8.37 15.39
C LEU A 169 8.46 -9.79 15.77
N MET A 170 7.98 -10.60 14.82
CA MET A 170 7.69 -12.01 15.07
C MET A 170 8.93 -12.77 15.53
N GLY A 171 10.07 -12.56 14.89
CA GLY A 171 11.34 -13.16 15.29
C GLY A 171 11.75 -12.73 16.71
N LEU A 172 11.64 -11.44 17.03
CA LEU A 172 11.95 -10.89 18.34
C LEU A 172 11.07 -11.51 19.44
N TYR A 173 9.74 -11.51 19.26
CA TYR A 173 8.84 -12.14 20.23
C TYR A 173 9.08 -13.64 20.37
N GLY A 174 9.40 -14.33 19.27
CA GLY A 174 9.76 -15.75 19.30
C GLY A 174 11.02 -16.00 20.14
N LEU A 175 12.07 -15.19 19.96
CA LEU A 175 13.30 -15.29 20.75
C LEU A 175 13.06 -15.02 22.23
N ILE A 176 12.29 -13.97 22.56
CA ILE A 176 11.91 -13.65 23.94
C ILE A 176 11.16 -14.83 24.56
N LEU A 177 10.17 -15.38 23.85
CA LEU A 177 9.39 -16.52 24.33
C LEU A 177 10.28 -17.73 24.61
N VAL A 178 11.19 -18.08 23.70
CA VAL A 178 12.14 -19.19 23.91
C VAL A 178 13.04 -18.93 25.12
N ALA A 179 13.60 -17.73 25.25
CA ALA A 179 14.45 -17.37 26.38
C ALA A 179 13.70 -17.48 27.72
N VAL A 180 12.47 -16.98 27.77
CA VAL A 180 11.60 -17.07 28.95
C VAL A 180 11.30 -18.54 29.30
N LEU A 181 10.93 -19.36 28.32
CA LEU A 181 10.62 -20.77 28.53
C LEU A 181 11.82 -21.57 29.01
N VAL A 182 13.00 -21.39 28.40
CA VAL A 182 14.25 -22.03 28.84
C VAL A 182 14.56 -21.64 30.29
N SER A 183 14.38 -20.36 30.63
CA SER A 183 14.66 -19.85 31.97
C SER A 183 13.70 -20.38 33.04
N VAL A 184 12.45 -20.67 32.68
CA VAL A 184 11.47 -21.30 33.57
C VAL A 184 11.80 -22.78 33.74
N LEU A 185 12.06 -23.50 32.64
CA LEU A 185 12.39 -24.93 32.67
C LEU A 185 13.69 -25.22 33.43
N SER A 186 14.68 -24.33 33.36
CA SER A 186 15.95 -24.50 34.09
C SER A 186 15.84 -24.33 35.61
N LYS A 187 14.70 -23.82 36.11
CA LYS A 187 14.43 -23.63 37.55
C LYS A 187 13.47 -24.68 38.14
N MET A 188 12.87 -25.51 37.29
CA MET A 188 12.03 -26.65 37.69
C MET A 188 12.89 -27.89 37.83
#